data_AF-A0A3D5DAR5-F1
#
_entry.id   AF-A0A3D5DAR5-F1
#
_cell.length_a   1.000
_cell.length_b   1.000
_cell.length_c   1.000
_cell.angle_alpha   90.00
_cell.angle_beta   90.00
_cell.angle_gamma   90.00
#
_symmetry.space_group_name_H-M   'P 1'
#
loop_
_entity.id
_entity.type
_entity.pdbx_description
1 polymer ?
#
loop_
_entity_poly.entity_id
_entity_poly.type
_entity_poly.pdbx_seq_one_letter_code
_entity_poly.pdbx_strand_id
1 'polypeptide(L)'
;MLVLLAGGCSRSLTIQVDNTVPAALIESLPLTVAVYYHNSLRTHSYRENSEERANWSIATGSSQIAMFEQVWASTFNTVISLPQLPDADSPLSADLIVVPKIKEMQLGTPEETFFDFYEAWISYEISLLTAAGIPIENWEIVSYGKAEKKRFSSRSTGLNDAISLALRDAGAKLSTGIRKQGTIRALLHK
;
A
#
# COMPACT_ATOMS: atom_id res chain seq x y z
N MET A 1 18.62 43.82 26.73
CA MET A 1 17.50 42.86 26.75
C MET A 1 17.62 42.01 25.50
N LEU A 2 18.23 40.83 25.64
CA LEU A 2 18.56 39.92 24.54
C LEU A 2 17.32 39.09 24.21
N VAL A 3 16.68 39.33 23.07
CA VAL A 3 15.54 38.54 22.60
C VAL A 3 16.07 37.24 22.03
N LEU A 4 15.93 36.13 22.77
CA LEU A 4 16.10 34.79 22.22
C LEU A 4 14.91 34.49 21.30
N LEU A 5 15.14 34.53 19.99
CA LEU A 5 14.27 33.91 19.01
C LEU A 5 14.47 32.40 19.08
N ALA A 6 13.61 31.70 19.83
CA ALA A 6 13.50 30.26 19.74
C ALA A 6 12.93 29.91 18.35
N GLY A 7 13.81 29.51 17.43
CA GLY A 7 13.39 28.91 16.17
C GLY A 7 12.66 27.61 16.47
N GLY A 8 11.33 27.64 16.43
CA GLY A 8 10.53 26.43 16.50
C GLY A 8 10.86 25.55 15.30
N CYS A 9 11.57 24.44 15.52
CA CYS A 9 11.64 23.36 14.53
C CYS A 9 10.21 23.00 14.15
N SER A 10 9.82 23.23 12.89
CA SER A 10 8.46 22.95 12.43
C SER A 10 8.16 21.46 12.65
N ARG A 11 7.31 21.16 13.63
CA ARG A 11 6.85 19.79 13.94
C ARG A 11 5.91 19.23 12.86
N SER A 12 5.33 20.13 12.06
CA SER A 12 4.53 19.84 10.88
C SER A 12 5.34 19.11 9.82
N LEU A 13 4.71 18.09 9.23
CA LEU A 13 5.31 17.27 8.19
C LEU A 13 4.27 17.01 7.11
N THR A 14 4.57 17.44 5.87
CA THR A 14 3.77 17.11 4.69
C THR A 14 4.67 16.44 3.67
N ILE A 15 4.35 15.19 3.34
CA ILE A 15 5.13 14.37 2.40
C ILE A 15 4.17 13.79 1.38
N GLN A 16 4.60 13.77 0.13
CA GLN A 16 4.05 12.89 -0.89
C GLN A 16 5.05 11.75 -1.12
N VAL A 17 4.61 10.52 -0.92
CA VAL A 17 5.48 9.36 -1.13
C VAL A 17 5.64 9.13 -2.62
N ASP A 18 6.89 9.16 -3.08
CA ASP A 18 7.27 8.85 -4.46
C ASP A 18 8.17 7.61 -4.44
N ASN A 19 7.67 6.52 -5.01
CA ASN A 19 8.39 5.26 -5.07
C ASN A 19 7.87 4.39 -6.21
N THR A 20 8.80 3.67 -6.82
CA THR A 20 8.51 2.59 -7.75
C THR A 20 8.74 1.25 -7.06
N VAL A 21 7.67 0.48 -6.87
CA VAL A 21 7.79 -0.95 -6.58
C VAL A 21 8.19 -1.65 -7.88
N PRO A 22 9.24 -2.48 -7.90
CA PRO A 22 9.66 -3.16 -9.13
C PRO A 22 8.63 -4.20 -9.56
N ALA A 23 8.62 -4.52 -10.86
CA ALA A 23 7.87 -5.66 -11.39
C ALA A 23 8.30 -6.95 -10.70
N ALA A 24 7.35 -7.83 -10.37
CA ALA A 24 7.67 -9.15 -9.87
C ALA A 24 8.21 -10.02 -11.03
N LEU A 25 9.36 -10.67 -10.84
CA LEU A 25 9.93 -11.63 -11.78
C LEU A 25 9.34 -13.02 -11.52
N ILE A 26 8.08 -13.21 -11.92
CA ILE A 26 7.33 -14.46 -11.75
C ILE A 26 6.58 -14.81 -13.05
N GLU A 27 6.26 -16.09 -13.24
CA GLU A 27 5.45 -16.54 -14.38
C GLU A 27 3.99 -16.07 -14.24
N SER A 28 3.48 -15.20 -15.10
CA SER A 28 2.12 -14.68 -14.99
C SER A 28 1.04 -15.77 -14.97
N LEU A 29 -0.01 -15.55 -14.17
CA LEU A 29 -1.16 -16.44 -14.09
C LEU A 29 -2.05 -16.25 -15.32
N PRO A 30 -2.55 -17.34 -15.95
CA PRO A 30 -3.43 -17.29 -17.11
C PRO A 30 -4.87 -16.90 -16.75
N LEU A 31 -5.03 -15.86 -15.94
CA LEU A 31 -6.31 -15.34 -15.47
C LEU A 31 -6.48 -13.90 -15.95
N THR A 32 -7.73 -13.55 -16.26
CA THR A 32 -8.19 -12.18 -16.46
C THR A 32 -8.81 -11.68 -15.17
N VAL A 33 -8.16 -10.73 -14.52
CA VAL A 33 -8.66 -10.14 -13.27
C VAL A 33 -9.13 -8.72 -13.49
N ALA A 34 -10.28 -8.39 -12.93
CA ALA A 34 -10.69 -7.00 -12.80
C ALA A 34 -10.24 -6.47 -11.43
N VAL A 35 -9.84 -5.21 -11.34
CA VAL A 35 -9.34 -4.60 -10.10
C VAL A 35 -10.11 -3.33 -9.83
N TYR A 36 -10.71 -3.24 -8.65
CA TYR A 36 -11.39 -2.04 -8.19
C TYR A 36 -10.64 -1.44 -7.00
N TYR A 37 -10.23 -0.18 -7.13
CA TYR A 37 -9.66 0.58 -6.04
C TYR A 37 -10.68 1.60 -5.52
N HIS A 38 -11.08 1.44 -4.26
CA HIS A 38 -11.97 2.39 -3.60
C HIS A 38 -11.28 3.77 -3.43
N ASN A 39 -12.07 4.85 -3.41
CA ASN A 39 -11.54 6.20 -3.30
C ASN A 39 -10.69 6.39 -2.02
N SER A 40 -11.08 5.75 -0.91
CA SER A 40 -10.31 5.79 0.34
C SER A 40 -8.87 5.28 0.21
N LEU A 41 -8.60 4.35 -0.71
CA LEU A 41 -7.24 3.91 -1.00
C LEU A 41 -6.55 4.90 -1.93
N ARG A 42 -7.24 5.35 -3.00
CA ARG A 42 -6.70 6.27 -4.02
C ARG A 42 -6.25 7.60 -3.41
N THR A 43 -7.02 8.12 -2.46
CA THR A 43 -6.75 9.39 -1.78
C THR A 43 -6.23 9.19 -0.37
N HIS A 44 -5.69 8.01 -0.05
CA HIS A 44 -5.21 7.71 1.30
C HIS A 44 -4.11 8.69 1.73
N SER A 45 -4.27 9.24 2.93
CA SER A 45 -3.27 10.06 3.60
C SER A 45 -3.22 9.64 5.05
N TYR A 46 -2.03 9.26 5.53
CA TYR A 46 -1.78 9.15 6.95
C TYR A 46 -1.82 10.54 7.56
N ARG A 47 -2.61 10.71 8.62
CA ARG A 47 -2.76 12.00 9.32
C ARG A 47 -2.62 11.75 10.80
N GLU A 48 -1.80 12.57 11.44
CA GLU A 48 -1.67 12.56 12.89
C GLU A 48 -1.55 13.99 13.41
N ASN A 49 -2.16 14.24 14.57
CA ASN A 49 -2.01 15.50 15.28
C ASN A 49 -1.88 15.22 16.78
N SER A 50 -0.64 15.01 17.23
CA SER A 50 -0.28 14.77 18.62
C SER A 50 0.78 15.78 19.07
N GLU A 51 1.10 15.82 20.38
CA GLU A 51 2.13 16.72 20.91
C GLU A 51 3.51 16.50 20.24
N GLU A 52 3.81 15.24 19.94
CA GLU A 52 5.03 14.76 19.29
C GLU A 52 4.96 14.91 17.76
N ARG A 53 3.77 14.69 17.17
CA ARG A 53 3.52 14.73 15.72
C ARG A 53 2.44 15.75 15.35
N ALA A 54 2.76 17.04 15.51
CA ALA A 54 1.81 18.10 15.21
C ALA A 54 1.60 18.24 13.70
N ASN A 55 0.34 18.18 13.24
CA ASN A 55 -0.05 18.38 11.83
C ASN A 55 0.71 17.50 10.82
N TRP A 56 0.87 16.22 11.10
CA TRP A 56 1.42 15.28 10.13
C TRP A 56 0.37 14.95 9.07
N SER A 57 0.79 15.00 7.81
CA SER A 57 -0.04 14.66 6.65
C SER A 57 0.85 14.01 5.58
N ILE A 58 0.83 12.69 5.49
CA ILE A 58 1.65 11.93 4.55
C ILE A 58 0.73 11.28 3.53
N ALA A 59 0.75 11.78 2.30
CA ALA A 59 -0.04 11.26 1.19
C ALA A 59 0.62 10.00 0.63
N THR A 60 -0.07 8.86 0.73
CA THR A 60 0.42 7.55 0.25
C THR A 60 -0.46 6.93 -0.83
N GLY A 61 -1.66 7.47 -1.06
CA GLY A 61 -2.63 6.86 -1.98
C GLY A 61 -2.08 6.56 -3.37
N SER A 62 -1.43 7.53 -4.03
CA SER A 62 -0.81 7.33 -5.34
C SER A 62 0.26 6.23 -5.33
N SER A 63 1.18 6.24 -4.36
CA SER A 63 2.25 5.23 -4.23
C SER A 63 1.70 3.81 -3.98
N GLN A 64 0.60 3.70 -3.25
CA GLN A 64 -0.07 2.43 -2.99
C GLN A 64 -0.77 1.89 -4.24
N ILE A 65 -1.46 2.76 -4.99
CA ILE A 65 -2.08 2.38 -6.27
C ILE A 65 -1.02 1.91 -7.26
N ALA A 66 0.07 2.69 -7.42
CA ALA A 66 1.17 2.33 -8.32
C ALA A 66 1.79 0.96 -7.96
N MET A 67 1.96 0.68 -6.66
CA MET A 67 2.40 -0.64 -6.18
C MET A 67 1.45 -1.75 -6.62
N PHE A 68 0.15 -1.61 -6.36
CA PHE A 68 -0.83 -2.63 -6.73
C PHE A 68 -0.91 -2.83 -8.25
N GLU A 69 -0.95 -1.76 -9.03
CA GLU A 69 -1.00 -1.84 -10.50
C GLU A 69 0.20 -2.60 -11.05
N GLN A 70 1.40 -2.28 -10.59
CA GLN A 70 2.63 -2.96 -11.01
C GLN A 70 2.63 -4.45 -10.63
N VAL A 71 2.19 -4.76 -9.42
CA VAL A 71 2.14 -6.14 -8.91
C VAL A 71 1.11 -6.95 -9.68
N TRP A 72 -0.09 -6.43 -9.89
CA TRP A 72 -1.14 -7.14 -10.62
C TRP A 72 -0.78 -7.33 -12.09
N ALA A 73 -0.23 -6.29 -12.75
CA ALA A 73 0.20 -6.39 -14.13
C ALA A 73 1.34 -7.41 -14.35
N SER A 74 2.20 -7.62 -13.35
CA SER A 74 3.23 -8.68 -13.41
C SER A 74 2.70 -10.07 -13.01
N THR A 75 1.64 -10.12 -12.20
CA THR A 75 1.14 -11.39 -11.66
C THR A 75 0.09 -12.07 -12.53
N PHE A 76 -0.71 -11.32 -13.30
CA PHE A 76 -1.80 -11.84 -14.12
C PHE A 76 -1.62 -11.48 -15.60
N ASN A 77 -2.11 -12.33 -16.50
CA ASN A 77 -2.02 -12.08 -17.95
C ASN A 77 -2.82 -10.84 -18.39
N THR A 78 -4.00 -10.65 -17.81
CA THR A 78 -4.87 -9.51 -18.14
C THR A 78 -5.37 -8.87 -16.85
N VAL A 79 -5.20 -7.56 -16.74
CA VAL A 79 -5.69 -6.75 -15.62
C VAL A 79 -6.60 -5.66 -16.16
N ILE A 80 -7.83 -5.59 -15.68
CA ILE A 80 -8.83 -4.61 -16.08
C ILE A 80 -9.11 -3.68 -14.90
N SER A 81 -8.79 -2.39 -15.02
CA SER A 81 -9.15 -1.42 -13.99
C SER A 81 -10.64 -1.09 -14.05
N LEU A 82 -11.33 -1.20 -12.92
CA LEU A 82 -12.75 -0.86 -12.78
C LEU A 82 -12.93 0.52 -12.13
N PRO A 83 -13.79 1.37 -12.71
CA PRO A 83 -14.17 2.63 -12.06
C PRO A 83 -15.14 2.44 -10.89
N GLN A 84 -15.91 1.35 -10.90
CA GLN A 84 -16.88 0.96 -9.88
C GLN A 84 -17.08 -0.56 -9.88
N LEU A 85 -17.63 -1.11 -8.79
CA LEU A 85 -18.01 -2.52 -8.75
C LEU A 85 -19.22 -2.78 -9.67
N PRO A 86 -19.30 -3.96 -10.30
CA PRO A 86 -20.43 -4.32 -11.14
C PRO A 86 -21.68 -4.63 -10.29
N ASP A 87 -22.83 -4.51 -10.93
CA ASP A 87 -24.09 -5.02 -10.39
C ASP A 87 -24.17 -6.54 -10.56
N ALA A 88 -24.85 -7.21 -9.63
CA ALA A 88 -24.98 -8.67 -9.65
C ALA A 88 -25.67 -9.18 -10.93
N ASP A 89 -26.56 -8.37 -11.50
CA ASP A 89 -27.33 -8.67 -12.72
C ASP A 89 -26.54 -8.41 -14.02
N SER A 90 -25.31 -7.91 -13.93
CA SER A 90 -24.45 -7.60 -15.08
C SER A 90 -22.99 -7.99 -14.80
N PRO A 91 -22.69 -9.30 -14.76
CA PRO A 91 -21.36 -9.79 -14.44
C PRO A 91 -20.33 -9.39 -15.51
N LEU A 92 -19.11 -9.13 -15.05
CA LEU A 92 -17.98 -8.80 -15.92
C LEU A 92 -17.48 -10.04 -16.68
N SER A 93 -16.86 -9.79 -17.84
CA SER A 93 -16.05 -10.81 -18.52
C SER A 93 -14.64 -10.87 -17.91
N ALA A 94 -14.57 -11.37 -16.68
CA ALA A 94 -13.33 -11.59 -15.92
C ALA A 94 -13.46 -12.83 -15.02
N ASP A 95 -12.35 -13.46 -14.65
CA ASP A 95 -12.36 -14.65 -13.78
C ASP A 95 -12.69 -14.29 -12.33
N LEU A 96 -12.24 -13.12 -11.87
CA LEU A 96 -12.54 -12.56 -10.55
C LEU A 96 -12.33 -11.05 -10.50
N ILE A 97 -12.82 -10.43 -9.42
CA ILE A 97 -12.54 -9.04 -9.07
C ILE A 97 -11.66 -9.00 -7.83
N VAL A 98 -10.58 -8.24 -7.88
CA VAL A 98 -9.69 -7.97 -6.74
C VAL A 98 -9.98 -6.57 -6.20
N VAL A 99 -10.20 -6.46 -4.89
CA VAL A 99 -10.47 -5.19 -4.21
C VAL A 99 -9.48 -4.99 -3.07
N PRO A 100 -8.37 -4.27 -3.31
CA PRO A 100 -7.43 -3.94 -2.25
C PRO A 100 -7.96 -2.83 -1.34
N LYS A 101 -7.75 -2.98 -0.04
CA LYS A 101 -8.10 -1.99 0.97
C LYS A 101 -6.98 -1.84 1.98
N ILE A 102 -6.63 -0.61 2.30
CA ILE A 102 -5.76 -0.32 3.44
C ILE A 102 -6.56 -0.42 4.74
N LYS A 103 -6.06 -1.22 5.68
CA LYS A 103 -6.66 -1.44 7.00
C LYS A 103 -6.04 -0.50 8.02
N GLU A 104 -4.72 -0.46 8.04
CA GLU A 104 -3.97 0.30 9.02
C GLU A 104 -2.61 0.71 8.45
N MET A 105 -2.12 1.87 8.89
CA MET A 105 -0.77 2.33 8.65
C MET A 105 -0.21 2.92 9.94
N GLN A 106 0.97 2.46 10.33
CA GLN A 106 1.71 2.96 11.49
C GLN A 106 3.11 3.38 11.06
N LEU A 107 3.61 4.44 11.68
CA LEU A 107 4.94 4.99 11.43
C LEU A 107 5.71 5.05 12.74
N GLY A 108 7.02 4.83 12.67
CA GLY A 108 7.95 5.00 13.78
C GLY A 108 9.12 5.89 13.37
N THR A 109 9.54 6.79 14.25
CA THR A 109 10.76 7.57 14.06
C THR A 109 11.83 7.19 15.09
N PRO A 110 13.12 7.41 14.76
CA PRO A 110 14.23 7.23 15.69
C PRO A 110 14.05 7.96 17.02
N GLU A 111 13.42 9.13 16.97
CA GLU A 111 13.18 9.96 18.14
C GLU A 111 12.18 9.34 19.14
N GLU A 112 11.31 8.45 18.68
CA GLU A 112 10.25 7.81 19.49
C GLU A 112 10.60 6.38 19.88
N THR A 113 11.30 5.66 19.00
CA THR A 113 11.60 4.23 19.19
C THR A 113 12.94 3.98 19.88
N PHE A 114 13.76 5.03 20.06
CA PHE A 114 15.13 4.95 20.58
C PHE A 114 16.07 4.04 19.75
N PHE A 115 15.69 3.73 18.51
CA PHE A 115 16.54 3.03 17.55
C PHE A 115 17.03 3.99 16.45
N ASP A 116 18.06 3.61 15.71
CA ASP A 116 18.62 4.42 14.61
C ASP A 116 17.85 4.28 13.27
N PHE A 117 16.56 3.93 13.31
CA PHE A 117 15.77 3.61 12.11
C PHE A 117 14.39 4.28 12.10
N TYR A 118 13.95 4.65 10.91
CA TYR A 118 12.56 4.92 10.58
C TYR A 118 11.85 3.63 10.22
N GLU A 119 10.58 3.54 10.58
CA GLU A 119 9.78 2.33 10.41
C GLU A 119 8.42 2.66 9.83
N ALA A 120 7.91 1.76 8.98
CA ALA A 120 6.56 1.81 8.45
C ALA A 120 5.94 0.42 8.48
N TRP A 121 4.74 0.33 9.03
CA TRP A 121 3.90 -0.87 8.98
C TRP A 121 2.63 -0.53 8.22
N ILE A 122 2.26 -1.37 7.26
CA ILE A 122 1.03 -1.18 6.49
C ILE A 122 0.30 -2.52 6.40
N SER A 123 -0.93 -2.54 6.89
CA SER A 123 -1.85 -3.67 6.79
C SER A 123 -2.85 -3.45 5.65
N TYR A 124 -3.01 -4.46 4.81
CA TYR A 124 -4.00 -4.47 3.74
C TYR A 124 -4.93 -5.68 3.87
N GLU A 125 -6.17 -5.49 3.44
CA GLU A 125 -7.14 -6.54 3.17
C GLU A 125 -7.35 -6.60 1.66
N ILE A 126 -7.17 -7.78 1.07
CA ILE A 126 -7.38 -8.05 -0.35
C ILE A 126 -8.62 -8.92 -0.47
N SER A 127 -9.73 -8.33 -0.90
CA SER A 127 -10.96 -9.08 -1.14
C SER A 127 -10.98 -9.62 -2.56
N LEU A 128 -11.30 -10.90 -2.69
CA LEU A 128 -11.55 -11.58 -3.96
C LEU A 128 -13.06 -11.80 -4.10
N LEU A 129 -13.62 -11.28 -5.19
CA LEU A 129 -15.04 -11.34 -5.47
C LEU A 129 -15.28 -12.08 -6.79
N THR A 130 -16.48 -12.61 -6.97
CA THR A 130 -16.93 -13.13 -8.27
C THR A 130 -17.01 -11.99 -9.29
N ALA A 131 -17.13 -12.34 -10.57
CA ALA A 131 -17.38 -11.38 -11.64
C ALA A 131 -18.69 -10.56 -11.47
N ALA A 132 -19.60 -11.02 -10.60
CA ALA A 132 -20.84 -10.36 -10.23
C ALA A 132 -20.72 -9.51 -8.93
N GLY A 133 -19.50 -9.33 -8.41
CA GLY A 133 -19.26 -8.53 -7.20
C GLY A 133 -19.59 -9.24 -5.87
N ILE A 134 -19.77 -10.56 -5.87
CA ILE A 134 -20.07 -11.31 -4.64
C ILE A 134 -18.75 -11.70 -3.95
N PRO A 135 -18.54 -11.39 -2.65
CA PRO A 135 -17.33 -11.78 -1.93
C PRO A 135 -17.13 -13.30 -1.87
N ILE A 136 -15.89 -13.76 -2.11
CA ILE A 136 -15.49 -15.17 -2.07
C ILE A 136 -14.49 -15.41 -0.93
N GLU A 137 -13.41 -14.62 -0.92
CA GLU A 137 -12.26 -14.83 -0.03
C GLU A 137 -11.67 -13.47 0.35
N ASN A 138 -11.21 -13.34 1.60
CA ASN A 138 -10.48 -12.17 2.08
C ASN A 138 -9.10 -12.61 2.53
N TRP A 139 -8.08 -11.91 2.05
CA TRP A 139 -6.70 -12.18 2.39
C TRP A 139 -6.05 -10.94 3.01
N GLU A 140 -5.64 -11.06 4.27
CA GLU A 140 -4.90 -9.99 4.95
C GLU A 140 -3.39 -10.15 4.80
N ILE A 141 -2.70 -9.03 4.57
CA ILE A 141 -1.25 -8.95 4.58
C ILE A 141 -0.79 -7.79 5.45
N VAL A 142 0.33 -8.00 6.15
CA VAL A 142 1.05 -6.93 6.84
C VAL A 142 2.40 -6.79 6.18
N SER A 143 2.78 -5.55 5.86
CA SER A 143 4.06 -5.20 5.26
C SER A 143 4.87 -4.28 6.16
N TYR A 144 6.19 -4.40 6.08
CA TYR A 144 7.11 -3.66 6.93
C TYR A 144 8.28 -3.09 6.15
N GLY A 145 8.66 -1.86 6.49
CA GLY A 145 9.83 -1.19 5.95
C GLY A 145 10.64 -0.52 7.04
N LYS A 146 11.96 -0.67 6.95
CA LYS A 146 12.94 -0.17 7.91
C LYS A 146 14.05 0.57 7.20
N ALA A 147 14.23 1.86 7.47
CA ALA A 147 15.25 2.70 6.85
C ALA A 147 16.17 3.34 7.90
N GLU A 148 17.48 3.20 7.73
CA GLU A 148 18.47 3.80 8.62
C GLU A 148 18.45 5.33 8.60
N LYS A 149 18.65 5.94 9.77
CA LYS A 149 18.89 7.37 9.91
C LYS A 149 20.28 7.69 9.35
N LYS A 150 20.34 8.35 8.20
CA LYS A 150 21.60 8.79 7.59
C LYS A 150 22.01 10.15 8.16
N ARG A 151 23.32 10.40 8.29
CA ARG A 151 23.92 11.58 8.94
C ARG A 151 23.47 12.95 8.37
N PHE A 152 22.82 12.98 7.22
CA PHE A 152 22.31 14.19 6.58
C PHE A 152 20.90 14.03 5.98
N SER A 153 20.17 12.96 6.30
CA SER A 153 18.79 12.77 5.82
C SER A 153 17.79 13.51 6.70
N SER A 154 16.78 14.11 6.08
CA SER A 154 15.64 14.66 6.81
C SER A 154 14.72 13.54 7.34
N ARG A 155 13.88 13.85 8.34
CA ARG A 155 12.78 12.97 8.78
C ARG A 155 11.88 12.57 7.60
N SER A 156 11.60 13.52 6.71
CA SER A 156 10.78 13.27 5.52
C SER A 156 11.41 12.20 4.64
N THR A 157 12.72 12.28 4.41
CA THR A 157 13.45 11.30 3.60
C THR A 157 13.44 9.93 4.26
N GLY A 158 13.72 9.86 5.57
CA GLY A 158 13.73 8.60 6.31
C GLY A 158 12.37 7.89 6.34
N LEU A 159 11.28 8.64 6.57
CA LEU A 159 9.92 8.09 6.51
C LEU A 159 9.53 7.69 5.08
N ASN A 160 9.89 8.48 4.07
CA ASN A 160 9.67 8.11 2.67
C ASN A 160 10.38 6.79 2.32
N ASP A 161 11.65 6.63 2.74
CA ASP A 161 12.43 5.41 2.53
C ASP A 161 11.79 4.21 3.24
N ALA A 162 11.35 4.38 4.50
CA ALA A 162 10.69 3.31 5.25
C ALA A 162 9.35 2.89 4.61
N ILE A 163 8.51 3.85 4.23
CA ILE A 163 7.25 3.57 3.53
C ILE A 163 7.52 2.89 2.18
N SER A 164 8.54 3.36 1.45
CA SER A 164 8.94 2.77 0.16
C SER A 164 9.35 1.31 0.30
N LEU A 165 10.08 0.98 1.37
CA LEU A 165 10.46 -0.40 1.69
C LEU A 165 9.24 -1.25 2.09
N ALA A 166 8.30 -0.70 2.87
CA ALA A 166 7.06 -1.39 3.22
C ALA A 166 6.21 -1.70 1.97
N LEU A 167 6.09 -0.77 1.03
CA LEU A 167 5.39 -1.00 -0.23
C LEU A 167 6.07 -2.07 -1.10
N ARG A 168 7.41 -2.12 -1.09
CA ARG A 168 8.16 -3.18 -1.78
C ARG A 168 7.93 -4.56 -1.15
N ASP A 169 7.94 -4.63 0.17
CA ASP A 169 7.62 -5.85 0.92
C ASP A 169 6.16 -6.31 0.66
N ALA A 170 5.20 -5.37 0.64
CA ALA A 170 3.83 -5.64 0.24
C ALA A 170 3.77 -6.24 -1.18
N GLY A 171 4.44 -5.63 -2.16
CA GLY A 171 4.46 -6.16 -3.53
C GLY A 171 5.04 -7.57 -3.64
N ALA A 172 6.11 -7.87 -2.91
CA ALA A 172 6.69 -9.22 -2.84
C ALA A 172 5.70 -10.24 -2.23
N LYS A 173 5.02 -9.87 -1.13
CA LYS A 173 4.01 -10.71 -0.48
C LYS A 173 2.80 -10.95 -1.36
N LEU A 174 2.30 -9.92 -2.04
CA LEU A 174 1.16 -9.99 -2.95
C LEU A 174 1.44 -10.91 -4.13
N SER A 175 2.54 -10.67 -4.85
CA SER A 175 2.92 -11.42 -6.05
C SER A 175 3.18 -12.91 -5.79
N THR A 176 3.72 -13.26 -4.61
CA THR A 176 3.99 -14.65 -4.23
C THR A 176 2.84 -15.33 -3.48
N GLY A 177 2.04 -14.54 -2.74
CA GLY A 177 0.97 -15.05 -1.89
C GLY A 177 -0.36 -15.24 -2.61
N ILE A 178 -0.63 -14.48 -3.67
CA ILE A 178 -1.91 -14.57 -4.38
C ILE A 178 -2.14 -15.97 -4.99
N ARG A 179 -1.06 -16.61 -5.47
CA ARG A 179 -1.09 -17.99 -6.03
C ARG A 179 -1.48 -19.05 -5.00
N LYS A 180 -1.33 -18.74 -3.72
CA LYS A 180 -1.59 -19.67 -2.61
C LYS A 180 -3.04 -19.57 -2.13
N GLN A 181 -3.78 -18.52 -2.52
CA GLN A 181 -5.18 -18.33 -2.13
C GLN A 181 -6.06 -19.42 -2.73
N GLY A 182 -7.05 -19.88 -1.96
CA GLY A 182 -7.89 -21.02 -2.35
C GLY A 182 -8.64 -20.77 -3.65
N THR A 183 -9.18 -19.56 -3.79
CA THR A 183 -9.92 -19.11 -4.99
C THR A 183 -9.05 -19.13 -6.24
N ILE A 184 -7.81 -18.64 -6.14
CA ILE A 184 -6.87 -18.60 -7.27
C ILE A 184 -6.50 -20.01 -7.69
N ARG A 185 -6.17 -20.89 -6.75
CA ARG A 185 -5.87 -22.31 -7.05
C ARG A 185 -7.07 -23.01 -7.71
N ALA A 186 -8.28 -22.75 -7.22
CA ALA A 186 -9.49 -23.34 -7.80
C ALA A 186 -9.72 -22.90 -9.24
N LEU A 187 -9.41 -21.65 -9.59
CA LEU A 187 -9.53 -21.15 -10.97
C LEU A 187 -8.50 -21.73 -11.92
N LEU A 188 -7.28 -22.04 -11.45
CA LEU A 188 -6.22 -22.62 -12.28
C LEU A 188 -6.41 -24.12 -12.60
N HIS A 189 -7.36 -24.79 -11.94
CA HIS A 189 -7.65 -26.20 -12.13
C HIS A 189 -9.03 -26.46 -12.78
N LYS A 190 -9.71 -25.41 -13.25
CA LYS A 190 -10.92 -25.51 -14.07
C LYS A 190 -10.56 -25.64 -15.54
#